data_AF-A0A7V2QJ66-F1
#
_entry.id   AF-A0A7V2QJ66-F1
#
_cell.length_a   1.000
_cell.length_b   1.000
_cell.length_c   1.000
_cell.angle_alpha   90.00
_cell.angle_beta   90.00
_cell.angle_gamma   90.00
#
_symmetry.space_group_name_H-M   'P 1'
#
loop_
_entity.id
_entity.type
_entity.pdbx_description
1 polymer ?
#
loop_
_entity_poly.entity_id
_entity_poly.type
_entity_poly.pdbx_seq_one_letter_code
_entity_poly.pdbx_strand_id
1 'polypeptide(L)'
;MKKLIAGLAVIITLGMIISLCGCPKIDGRPPEFSVSNPHAIPDSSGDVIVAYEVNNGKEANTYVQRLGAQGSALWGEKGLELGTGSADFISYQGDFASLIGDGQGNVIVVYPVRDTLWAQKLDVEGNSVWSTGKVRISANEIRMPAFFRAVGDNFGGVITTWASGDGHLCLQSTDDSGNQKWYTEISTTRLDKFDIASDDSGNIFIIWKDNRSYSEGNIFIQKIDAKGQVAWLTGGLQLTNTRNPGYVRGDFNRKIIVDGEGGALATWVQGVLSEDGRKIIGHDLYAQLISSEGVMLWGENGVFLAEMAHDPRIIGDAFENTTVFWVDLQNIYTQRLDAAGNFIWPGSGINIGQAGEPTNIIYYCAADGGVGGAVIAWNYAENGNKFLCAQRLNAEGKKLWGENGVKVSMVPPYWASYSTPAQISPDGNGGFFITWAAGAHLKGKTSSYIQRISGDGKLLWGEDGIRLNP
;
A
#
# COMPACT_ATOMS: atom_id res chain seq x y z
N MET A 1 -49.16 17.16 -71.21
CA MET A 1 -49.61 17.65 -69.88
C MET A 1 -48.70 17.07 -68.82
N LYS A 2 -47.93 17.90 -68.12
CA LYS A 2 -46.93 17.54 -67.09
C LYS A 2 -47.28 18.26 -65.78
N LYS A 3 -46.87 17.64 -64.66
CA LYS A 3 -46.76 18.10 -63.25
C LYS A 3 -47.97 17.73 -62.36
N LEU A 4 -47.82 16.89 -61.32
CA LEU A 4 -47.13 16.98 -60.01
C LEU A 4 -47.79 17.96 -59.01
N ILE A 5 -47.70 17.61 -57.72
CA ILE A 5 -48.01 18.35 -56.45
C ILE A 5 -49.24 17.73 -55.71
N ALA A 6 -49.33 17.56 -54.38
CA ALA A 6 -48.43 17.40 -53.22
C ALA A 6 -49.34 17.28 -51.98
N GLY A 7 -48.83 16.73 -50.86
CA GLY A 7 -49.20 17.18 -49.51
C GLY A 7 -50.10 16.26 -48.66
N LEU A 8 -49.48 15.34 -47.91
CA LEU A 8 -50.04 14.77 -46.69
C LEU A 8 -49.36 15.43 -45.49
N ALA A 9 -50.16 15.94 -44.55
CA ALA A 9 -49.72 16.62 -43.33
C ALA A 9 -49.08 15.62 -42.35
N VAL A 10 -47.94 16.01 -41.77
CA VAL A 10 -47.24 15.29 -40.70
C VAL A 10 -47.30 16.15 -39.43
N ILE A 11 -47.79 15.53 -38.35
CA ILE A 11 -47.86 16.09 -37.00
C ILE A 11 -46.48 16.00 -36.33
N ILE A 12 -46.16 17.07 -35.62
CA ILE A 12 -44.88 17.45 -35.03
C ILE A 12 -44.44 16.50 -33.90
N THR A 13 -43.18 16.05 -33.94
CA THR A 13 -42.37 15.82 -32.74
C THR A 13 -40.94 16.31 -33.03
N LEU A 14 -40.51 17.35 -32.31
CA LEU A 14 -39.21 18.00 -32.48
C LEU A 14 -38.08 17.06 -32.01
N GLY A 15 -37.24 16.62 -32.95
CA GLY A 15 -35.86 16.20 -32.69
C GLY A 15 -34.92 17.32 -33.12
N MET A 16 -34.11 17.84 -32.19
CA MET A 16 -33.11 18.87 -32.48
C MET A 16 -31.94 18.31 -33.29
N ILE A 17 -31.57 19.09 -34.31
CA ILE A 17 -30.42 18.95 -35.20
C ILE A 17 -29.13 19.30 -34.45
N ILE A 18 -28.09 18.46 -34.57
CA ILE A 18 -26.70 18.90 -34.43
C ILE A 18 -25.97 18.53 -35.72
N SER A 19 -25.35 19.57 -36.29
CA SER A 19 -24.63 19.60 -37.56
C SER A 19 -23.32 18.80 -37.51
N LEU A 20 -23.05 18.04 -38.56
CA LEU A 20 -21.81 17.32 -38.84
C LEU A 20 -20.73 18.28 -39.33
N CYS A 21 -19.62 18.39 -38.61
CA CYS A 21 -18.33 18.82 -39.15
C CYS A 21 -17.20 17.98 -38.53
N GLY A 22 -16.66 17.07 -39.34
CA GLY A 22 -15.29 16.54 -39.32
C GLY A 22 -14.70 16.01 -38.00
N CYS A 23 -14.91 14.71 -37.71
CA CYS A 23 -13.95 13.97 -36.87
C CYS A 23 -12.79 13.45 -37.74
N PRO A 24 -11.52 13.59 -37.32
CA PRO A 24 -10.44 12.79 -37.89
C PRO A 24 -10.69 11.32 -37.57
N LYS A 25 -10.32 10.43 -38.50
CA LYS A 25 -10.33 8.98 -38.30
C LYS A 25 -9.58 8.65 -37.00
N ILE A 26 -10.28 8.03 -36.06
CA ILE A 26 -9.68 7.41 -34.88
C ILE A 26 -8.93 6.18 -35.39
N ASP A 27 -7.59 6.21 -35.33
CA ASP A 27 -6.74 5.05 -35.54
C ASP A 27 -7.21 3.94 -34.58
N GLY A 28 -7.49 2.75 -35.11
CA GLY A 28 -8.08 1.62 -34.39
C GLY A 28 -7.17 0.96 -33.35
N ARG A 29 -6.62 1.72 -32.40
CA ARG A 29 -5.99 1.19 -31.18
C ARG A 29 -7.00 1.16 -30.02
N PRO A 30 -7.10 0.04 -29.29
CA PRO A 30 -7.96 -0.03 -28.10
C PRO A 30 -7.43 0.87 -26.96
N PRO A 31 -8.29 1.30 -26.02
CA PRO A 31 -7.93 2.25 -24.95
C PRO A 31 -7.03 1.63 -23.85
N GLU A 32 -6.02 2.39 -23.39
CA GLU A 32 -4.92 1.95 -22.51
C GLU A 32 -5.05 2.57 -21.08
N PHE A 33 -4.67 1.83 -20.00
CA PHE A 33 -4.98 2.13 -18.57
C PHE A 33 -3.74 2.18 -17.62
N SER A 34 -3.91 2.65 -16.37
CA SER A 34 -2.83 2.89 -15.38
C SER A 34 -2.19 1.60 -14.82
N VAL A 35 -0.86 1.61 -14.63
CA VAL A 35 -0.12 0.62 -13.83
C VAL A 35 -0.29 0.88 -12.32
N SER A 36 -0.20 -0.15 -11.48
CA SER A 36 -0.03 -0.03 -10.02
C SER A 36 1.38 0.47 -9.65
N ASN A 37 1.60 0.89 -8.40
CA ASN A 37 2.90 1.42 -7.98
C ASN A 37 3.94 0.34 -7.77
N PRO A 38 5.21 0.58 -8.15
CA PRO A 38 6.25 -0.40 -7.94
C PRO A 38 6.50 -0.62 -6.45
N HIS A 39 6.88 -1.84 -6.08
CA HIS A 39 7.30 -2.17 -4.72
C HIS A 39 8.76 -2.58 -4.76
N ALA A 40 9.60 -1.95 -3.93
CA ALA A 40 11.03 -2.20 -3.88
C ALA A 40 11.52 -2.56 -2.48
N ILE A 41 12.35 -3.59 -2.38
CA ILE A 41 13.02 -4.00 -1.15
C ILE A 41 14.54 -3.99 -1.37
N PRO A 42 15.35 -3.61 -0.36
CA PRO A 42 16.80 -3.63 -0.48
C PRO A 42 17.33 -5.06 -0.51
N ASP A 43 18.55 -5.22 -1.04
CA ASP A 43 19.42 -6.30 -0.62
C ASP A 43 20.64 -5.77 0.15
N SER A 44 21.35 -6.66 0.88
CA SER A 44 22.48 -6.25 1.72
C SER A 44 23.70 -5.75 0.94
N SER A 45 23.75 -5.94 -0.37
CA SER A 45 24.78 -5.36 -1.24
C SER A 45 24.54 -3.88 -1.59
N GLY A 46 23.39 -3.32 -1.19
CA GLY A 46 22.98 -1.98 -1.61
C GLY A 46 22.41 -1.94 -3.02
N ASP A 47 22.07 -3.11 -3.59
CA ASP A 47 21.23 -3.25 -4.76
C ASP A 47 19.76 -3.25 -4.29
N VAL A 48 18.82 -3.34 -5.24
CA VAL A 48 17.38 -3.34 -4.96
C VAL A 48 16.66 -4.36 -5.82
N ILE A 49 15.67 -5.04 -5.23
CA ILE A 49 14.73 -5.87 -5.96
C ILE A 49 13.41 -5.11 -6.03
N VAL A 50 12.88 -4.94 -7.24
CA VAL A 50 11.68 -4.14 -7.51
C VAL A 50 10.70 -4.90 -8.37
N ALA A 51 9.44 -4.93 -7.93
CA ALA A 51 8.31 -5.41 -8.71
C ALA A 51 7.53 -4.24 -9.30
N TYR A 52 7.08 -4.38 -10.55
CA TYR A 52 6.28 -3.38 -11.26
C TYR A 52 5.38 -4.05 -12.28
N GLU A 53 4.33 -3.34 -12.71
CA GLU A 53 3.49 -3.79 -13.81
C GLU A 53 3.85 -3.08 -15.12
N VAL A 54 3.70 -3.81 -16.23
CA VAL A 54 3.77 -3.26 -17.58
C VAL A 54 2.44 -3.50 -18.28
N ASN A 55 1.81 -2.43 -18.76
CA ASN A 55 0.59 -2.51 -19.56
C ASN A 55 0.94 -2.73 -21.03
N ASN A 56 0.38 -3.77 -21.65
CA ASN A 56 0.59 -4.08 -23.08
C ASN A 56 -0.59 -3.68 -23.99
N GLY A 57 -1.57 -2.95 -23.45
CA GLY A 57 -2.78 -2.51 -24.14
C GLY A 57 -3.95 -3.50 -24.06
N LYS A 58 -3.75 -4.70 -23.49
CA LYS A 58 -4.80 -5.70 -23.24
C LYS A 58 -4.85 -6.16 -21.80
N GLU A 59 -3.69 -6.31 -21.17
CA GLU A 59 -3.54 -6.79 -19.80
C GLU A 59 -2.36 -6.07 -19.14
N ALA A 60 -2.30 -6.11 -17.80
CA ALA A 60 -1.12 -5.71 -17.04
C ALA A 60 -0.35 -6.96 -16.59
N ASN A 61 0.93 -7.03 -16.94
CA ASN A 61 1.80 -8.14 -16.58
C ASN A 61 2.73 -7.71 -15.45
N THR A 62 2.89 -8.58 -14.46
CA THR A 62 3.80 -8.36 -13.32
C THR A 62 5.22 -8.74 -13.73
N TYR A 63 6.15 -7.83 -13.47
CA TYR A 63 7.59 -8.02 -13.63
C TYR A 63 8.31 -7.86 -12.31
N VAL A 64 9.45 -8.51 -12.20
CA VAL A 64 10.44 -8.28 -11.13
C VAL A 64 11.81 -8.06 -11.73
N GLN A 65 12.57 -7.14 -11.15
CA GLN A 65 13.92 -6.77 -11.59
C GLN A 65 14.82 -6.61 -10.38
N ARG A 66 16.11 -6.91 -10.55
CA ARG A 66 17.16 -6.54 -9.62
C ARG A 66 18.01 -5.44 -10.24
N LEU A 67 18.12 -4.30 -9.58
CA LEU A 67 18.96 -3.18 -10.02
C LEU A 67 20.17 -3.07 -9.10
N GLY A 68 21.36 -3.02 -9.69
CA GLY A 68 22.59 -2.80 -8.96
C GLY A 68 22.60 -1.44 -8.23
N ALA A 69 23.51 -1.24 -7.29
CA ALA A 69 23.65 -0.01 -6.51
C ALA A 69 23.71 1.29 -7.35
N GLN A 70 24.23 1.20 -8.58
CA GLN A 70 24.34 2.30 -9.54
C GLN A 70 23.19 2.35 -10.57
N GLY A 71 22.16 1.51 -10.42
CA GLY A 71 20.98 1.48 -11.28
C GLY A 71 21.04 0.54 -12.48
N SER A 72 22.10 -0.25 -12.63
CA SER A 72 22.22 -1.20 -13.74
C SER A 72 21.27 -2.39 -13.57
N ALA A 73 20.52 -2.74 -14.62
CA ALA A 73 19.66 -3.92 -14.62
C ALA A 73 20.47 -5.22 -14.58
N LEU A 74 20.13 -6.12 -13.64
CA LEU A 74 20.85 -7.38 -13.42
C LEU A 74 20.07 -8.61 -13.93
N TRP A 75 18.75 -8.53 -14.09
CA TRP A 75 17.91 -9.61 -14.64
C TRP A 75 17.40 -9.26 -16.05
N GLY A 76 18.34 -8.97 -16.95
CA GLY A 76 18.05 -8.52 -18.31
C GLY A 76 17.44 -7.11 -18.36
N GLU A 77 17.25 -6.56 -19.56
CA GLU A 77 16.81 -5.16 -19.72
C GLU A 77 15.40 -4.88 -19.18
N LYS A 78 14.50 -5.88 -19.23
CA LYS A 78 13.09 -5.73 -18.87
C LYS A 78 12.69 -6.40 -17.56
N GLY A 79 13.62 -7.06 -16.88
CA GLY A 79 13.31 -7.93 -15.74
C GLY A 79 12.67 -9.25 -16.17
N LEU A 80 12.25 -10.02 -15.17
CA LEU A 80 11.58 -11.31 -15.33
C LEU A 80 10.07 -11.11 -15.31
N GLU A 81 9.38 -11.66 -16.31
CA GLU A 81 7.92 -11.65 -16.39
C GLU A 81 7.32 -12.80 -15.57
N LEU A 82 6.45 -12.50 -14.60
CA LEU A 82 5.85 -13.48 -13.70
C LEU A 82 4.48 -13.98 -14.19
N GLY A 83 3.79 -13.15 -14.98
CA GLY A 83 2.53 -13.47 -15.65
C GLY A 83 1.54 -12.31 -15.67
N THR A 84 0.39 -12.54 -16.31
CA THR A 84 -0.76 -11.63 -16.28
C THR A 84 -1.28 -11.48 -14.85
N GLY A 85 -1.37 -10.25 -14.36
CA GLY A 85 -1.88 -9.92 -13.03
C GLY A 85 -3.37 -10.22 -12.84
N SER A 86 -3.98 -9.67 -11.78
CA SER A 86 -5.34 -10.05 -11.37
C SER A 86 -6.48 -9.42 -12.18
N ALA A 87 -6.24 -8.47 -13.08
CA ALA A 87 -7.31 -7.60 -13.59
C ALA A 87 -7.55 -7.68 -15.10
N ASP A 88 -8.80 -8.02 -15.47
CA ASP A 88 -9.43 -7.61 -16.72
C ASP A 88 -10.08 -6.22 -16.55
N PHE A 89 -9.52 -5.23 -17.25
CA PHE A 89 -10.05 -3.96 -17.80
C PHE A 89 -11.02 -3.02 -17.03
N ILE A 90 -11.65 -3.36 -15.90
CA ILE A 90 -12.60 -2.47 -15.21
C ILE A 90 -12.57 -2.64 -13.69
N SER A 91 -11.96 -1.65 -13.03
CA SER A 91 -12.22 -1.18 -11.67
C SER A 91 -11.38 -1.74 -10.51
N TYR A 92 -10.74 -0.80 -9.80
CA TYR A 92 -10.10 -0.87 -8.48
C TYR A 92 -8.73 -1.58 -8.39
N GLN A 93 -7.71 -0.81 -7.97
CA GLN A 93 -6.32 -1.24 -7.77
C GLN A 93 -6.25 -2.36 -6.74
N GLY A 94 -6.03 -3.58 -7.20
CA GLY A 94 -5.64 -4.70 -6.34
C GLY A 94 -4.15 -4.67 -6.06
N ASP A 95 -3.74 -5.40 -5.04
CA ASP A 95 -2.31 -5.71 -4.85
C ASP A 95 -1.83 -6.58 -6.03
N PHE A 96 -0.63 -6.30 -6.56
CA PHE A 96 -0.07 -7.02 -7.72
C PHE A 96 1.20 -7.81 -7.39
N ALA A 97 1.91 -7.43 -6.32
CA ALA A 97 3.10 -8.13 -5.85
C ALA A 97 3.40 -7.81 -4.37
N SER A 98 3.85 -8.82 -3.62
CA SER A 98 4.55 -8.67 -2.34
C SER A 98 5.94 -9.30 -2.48
N LEU A 99 6.97 -8.62 -1.97
CA LEU A 99 8.36 -9.05 -2.03
C LEU A 99 8.88 -9.37 -0.63
N ILE A 100 9.48 -10.54 -0.48
CA ILE A 100 10.11 -11.00 0.77
C ILE A 100 11.55 -11.37 0.42
N GLY A 101 12.49 -10.50 0.77
CA GLY A 101 13.91 -10.76 0.57
C GLY A 101 14.53 -11.44 1.78
N ASP A 102 15.56 -12.25 1.55
CA ASP A 102 16.42 -12.77 2.63
C ASP A 102 17.54 -11.80 3.01
N GLY A 103 17.69 -10.71 2.24
CA GLY A 103 18.78 -9.75 2.38
C GLY A 103 20.07 -10.19 1.70
N GLN A 104 20.19 -11.41 1.17
CA GLN A 104 21.35 -11.89 0.39
C GLN A 104 21.13 -11.83 -1.12
N GLY A 105 20.00 -11.24 -1.55
CA GLY A 105 19.65 -11.07 -2.96
C GLY A 105 18.67 -12.13 -3.48
N ASN A 106 18.29 -13.12 -2.67
CA ASN A 106 17.19 -14.01 -3.01
C ASN A 106 15.87 -13.36 -2.59
N VAL A 107 14.80 -13.69 -3.31
CA VAL A 107 13.48 -13.11 -3.07
C VAL A 107 12.37 -14.13 -3.28
N ILE A 108 11.38 -14.12 -2.39
CA ILE A 108 10.07 -14.70 -2.65
C ILE A 108 9.16 -13.59 -3.16
N VAL A 109 8.58 -13.79 -4.33
CA VAL A 109 7.57 -12.91 -4.91
C VAL A 109 6.23 -13.59 -4.80
N VAL A 110 5.27 -12.95 -4.13
CA VAL A 110 3.86 -13.38 -4.08
C VAL A 110 3.05 -12.46 -4.99
N TYR A 111 2.33 -13.03 -5.95
CA TYR A 111 1.65 -12.27 -6.99
C TYR A 111 0.39 -13.00 -7.48
N PRO A 112 -0.66 -12.27 -7.89
CA PRO A 112 -1.83 -12.90 -8.46
C PRO A 112 -1.60 -13.24 -9.93
N VAL A 113 -2.23 -14.33 -10.36
CA VAL A 113 -2.44 -14.65 -11.77
C VAL A 113 -3.94 -14.83 -11.95
N ARG A 114 -4.60 -13.83 -12.55
CA ARG A 114 -6.08 -13.70 -12.55
C ARG A 114 -6.65 -13.79 -11.12
N ASP A 115 -7.48 -14.78 -10.85
CA ASP A 115 -8.19 -15.03 -9.59
C ASP A 115 -7.45 -16.01 -8.65
N THR A 116 -6.18 -16.32 -8.93
CA THR A 116 -5.37 -17.22 -8.10
C THR A 116 -4.11 -16.53 -7.60
N LEU A 117 -3.68 -16.86 -6.38
CA LEU A 117 -2.46 -16.33 -5.79
C LEU A 117 -1.32 -17.34 -5.93
N TRP A 118 -0.16 -16.86 -6.38
CA TRP A 118 1.03 -17.67 -6.63
C TRP A 118 2.23 -17.09 -5.89
N ALA A 119 3.22 -17.94 -5.62
CA ALA A 119 4.52 -17.53 -5.15
C ALA A 119 5.63 -18.17 -6.00
N GLN A 120 6.74 -17.45 -6.12
CA GLN A 120 7.97 -17.94 -6.74
C GLN A 120 9.16 -17.45 -5.93
N LYS A 121 10.13 -18.35 -5.67
CA LYS A 121 11.41 -18.00 -5.05
C LYS A 121 12.48 -17.89 -6.12
N LEU A 122 13.16 -16.75 -6.18
CA LEU A 122 14.23 -16.43 -7.13
C LEU A 122 15.57 -16.28 -6.41
N ASP A 123 16.63 -16.79 -7.03
CA ASP A 123 18.01 -16.57 -6.58
C ASP A 123 18.54 -15.20 -7.03
N VAL A 124 19.76 -14.88 -6.61
CA VAL A 124 20.45 -13.62 -6.91
C VAL A 124 20.67 -13.38 -8.41
N GLU A 125 20.74 -14.44 -9.22
CA GLU A 125 20.80 -14.41 -10.69
C GLU A 125 19.41 -14.38 -11.37
N GLY A 126 18.32 -14.52 -10.60
CA GLY A 126 16.96 -14.51 -11.09
C GLY A 126 16.43 -15.87 -11.56
N ASN A 127 17.11 -16.97 -11.22
CA ASN A 127 16.61 -18.32 -11.50
C ASN A 127 15.63 -18.77 -10.42
N SER A 128 14.68 -19.62 -10.80
CA SER A 128 13.78 -20.25 -9.84
C SER A 128 14.53 -21.22 -8.92
N VAL A 129 14.37 -21.06 -7.62
CA VAL A 129 14.93 -21.95 -6.59
C VAL A 129 14.04 -23.17 -6.36
N TRP A 130 12.71 -22.98 -6.39
CA TRP A 130 11.76 -24.08 -6.20
C TRP A 130 11.72 -24.98 -7.43
N SER A 131 11.74 -26.30 -7.22
CA SER A 131 11.77 -27.31 -8.28
C SER A 131 10.53 -27.30 -9.19
N THR A 132 9.41 -26.81 -8.66
CA THR A 132 8.14 -26.61 -9.39
C THR A 132 8.12 -25.33 -10.22
N GLY A 133 9.13 -24.46 -10.09
CA GLY A 133 9.15 -23.13 -10.68
C GLY A 133 8.34 -22.13 -9.85
N LYS A 134 7.04 -22.40 -9.66
CA LYS A 134 6.14 -21.60 -8.82
C LYS A 134 5.13 -22.48 -8.12
N VAL A 135 4.60 -22.02 -7.01
CA VAL A 135 3.59 -22.73 -6.22
C VAL A 135 2.32 -21.90 -6.09
N ARG A 136 1.18 -22.56 -6.14
CA ARG A 136 -0.11 -21.92 -5.89
C ARG A 136 -0.30 -21.77 -4.38
N ILE A 137 -0.61 -20.55 -3.95
CA ILE A 137 -0.86 -20.21 -2.54
C ILE A 137 -2.34 -20.30 -2.21
N SER A 138 -3.21 -19.72 -3.04
CA SER A 138 -4.64 -19.73 -2.73
C SER A 138 -5.25 -21.09 -3.07
N ALA A 139 -5.78 -21.80 -2.07
CA ALA A 139 -6.48 -23.07 -2.29
C ALA A 139 -7.70 -22.91 -3.21
N ASN A 140 -8.41 -21.78 -3.06
CA ASN A 140 -9.57 -21.40 -3.86
C ASN A 140 -9.29 -20.12 -4.67
N GLU A 141 -10.28 -19.68 -5.44
CA GLU A 141 -10.29 -18.35 -6.07
C GLU A 141 -10.26 -17.26 -5.00
N ILE A 142 -9.48 -16.21 -5.24
CA ILE A 142 -9.41 -15.04 -4.37
C ILE A 142 -10.47 -14.02 -4.78
N ARG A 143 -10.92 -13.21 -3.81
CA ARG A 143 -11.81 -12.08 -4.11
C ARG A 143 -11.10 -11.07 -5.01
N MET A 144 -11.83 -10.59 -6.03
CA MET A 144 -11.38 -9.54 -6.94
C MET A 144 -11.97 -8.16 -6.56
N PRO A 145 -11.21 -7.06 -6.70
CA PRO A 145 -9.78 -6.99 -7.03
C PRO A 145 -8.92 -7.64 -5.95
N ALA A 146 -7.72 -8.11 -6.32
CA ALA A 146 -6.84 -8.85 -5.41
C ALA A 146 -6.52 -7.99 -4.18
N PHE A 147 -6.68 -8.58 -3.01
CA PHE A 147 -6.22 -7.98 -1.77
C PHE A 147 -5.53 -9.04 -0.93
N PHE A 148 -4.21 -8.90 -0.80
CA PHE A 148 -3.36 -9.85 -0.12
C PHE A 148 -2.18 -9.16 0.56
N ARG A 149 -1.63 -9.81 1.57
CA ARG A 149 -0.39 -9.40 2.24
C ARG A 149 0.50 -10.61 2.39
N ALA A 150 1.80 -10.42 2.30
CA ALA A 150 2.75 -11.47 2.58
C ALA A 150 3.92 -10.92 3.40
N VAL A 151 4.38 -11.74 4.35
CA VAL A 151 5.51 -11.45 5.25
C VAL A 151 6.41 -12.69 5.31
N GLY A 152 7.70 -12.49 5.59
CA GLY A 152 8.61 -13.60 5.83
C GLY A 152 8.26 -14.37 7.09
N ASP A 153 8.53 -15.68 7.10
CA ASP A 153 8.40 -16.51 8.31
C ASP A 153 9.67 -16.54 9.17
N ASN A 154 10.70 -15.76 8.80
CA ASN A 154 12.05 -15.72 9.41
C ASN A 154 12.85 -17.03 9.29
N PHE A 155 12.37 -18.01 8.54
CA PHE A 155 13.04 -19.28 8.23
C PHE A 155 13.20 -19.52 6.71
N GLY A 156 13.16 -18.44 5.92
CA GLY A 156 13.24 -18.47 4.45
C GLY A 156 11.92 -18.72 3.72
N GLY A 157 10.86 -19.06 4.46
CA GLY A 157 9.50 -19.20 3.95
C GLY A 157 8.72 -17.90 3.90
N VAL A 158 7.46 -18.01 3.49
CA VAL A 158 6.52 -16.89 3.39
C VAL A 158 5.20 -17.24 4.06
N ILE A 159 4.61 -16.26 4.75
CA ILE A 159 3.24 -16.33 5.24
C ILE A 159 2.41 -15.36 4.42
N THR A 160 1.39 -15.87 3.76
CA THR A 160 0.53 -15.11 2.87
C THR A 160 -0.89 -15.10 3.39
N THR A 161 -1.51 -13.93 3.37
CA THR A 161 -2.89 -13.69 3.78
C THR A 161 -3.69 -13.12 2.63
N TRP A 162 -4.90 -13.61 2.38
CA TRP A 162 -5.79 -13.11 1.33
C TRP A 162 -7.26 -13.16 1.74
N ALA A 163 -8.09 -12.38 1.05
CA ALA A 163 -9.54 -12.52 1.08
C ALA A 163 -9.98 -13.62 0.10
N SER A 164 -10.63 -14.69 0.58
CA SER A 164 -11.23 -15.70 -0.29
C SER A 164 -12.44 -15.15 -1.05
N GLY A 165 -12.83 -15.80 -2.15
CA GLY A 165 -14.00 -15.40 -2.94
C GLY A 165 -15.32 -15.34 -2.17
N ASP A 166 -15.46 -16.11 -1.09
CA ASP A 166 -16.61 -16.11 -0.18
C ASP A 166 -16.48 -15.11 0.99
N GLY A 167 -15.38 -14.35 1.07
CA GLY A 167 -15.21 -13.25 2.01
C GLY A 167 -14.59 -13.63 3.36
N HIS A 168 -13.99 -14.82 3.48
CA HIS A 168 -13.19 -15.22 4.63
C HIS A 168 -11.76 -14.70 4.53
N LEU A 169 -11.09 -14.63 5.68
CA LEU A 169 -9.70 -14.22 5.79
C LEU A 169 -8.83 -15.48 5.90
N CYS A 170 -8.07 -15.76 4.86
CA CYS A 170 -7.29 -16.97 4.74
C CYS A 170 -5.80 -16.66 4.92
N LEU A 171 -5.09 -17.55 5.61
CA LEU A 171 -3.66 -17.49 5.84
C LEU A 171 -3.01 -18.82 5.46
N GLN A 172 -1.85 -18.77 4.82
CA GLN A 172 -1.04 -19.94 4.54
C GLN A 172 0.43 -19.65 4.83
N SER A 173 1.10 -20.59 5.52
CA SER A 173 2.56 -20.63 5.58
C SER A 173 3.11 -21.59 4.54
N THR A 174 4.09 -21.12 3.79
CA THR A 174 4.84 -21.89 2.79
C THR A 174 6.31 -21.91 3.20
N ASP A 175 6.91 -23.10 3.27
CA ASP A 175 8.31 -23.29 3.65
C ASP A 175 9.30 -22.82 2.57
N ASP A 176 10.59 -22.86 2.91
CA ASP A 176 11.69 -22.47 2.03
C ASP A 176 11.80 -23.32 0.75
N SER A 177 11.19 -24.49 0.73
CA SER A 177 11.13 -25.41 -0.41
C SER A 177 9.84 -25.29 -1.24
N GLY A 178 8.92 -24.39 -0.85
CA GLY A 178 7.65 -24.17 -1.53
C GLY A 178 6.51 -25.07 -1.06
N ASN A 179 6.67 -25.85 0.01
CA ASN A 179 5.60 -26.70 0.54
C ASN A 179 4.72 -25.93 1.53
N GLN A 180 3.42 -26.22 1.53
CA GLN A 180 2.50 -25.69 2.54
C GLN A 180 2.79 -26.31 3.92
N LYS A 181 3.10 -25.47 4.92
CA LYS A 181 3.27 -25.86 6.33
C LYS A 181 1.93 -25.96 7.05
N TRP A 182 1.08 -24.94 6.89
CA TRP A 182 -0.25 -24.88 7.49
C TRP A 182 -1.15 -23.92 6.71
N TYR A 183 -2.46 -24.06 6.93
CA TYR A 183 -3.50 -23.19 6.41
C TYR A 183 -4.49 -22.88 7.54
N THR A 184 -4.89 -21.62 7.64
CA THR A 184 -5.80 -21.13 8.68
C THR A 184 -6.83 -20.22 8.05
N GLU A 185 -8.08 -20.40 8.44
CA GLU A 185 -9.17 -19.52 8.03
C GLU A 185 -9.75 -18.84 9.27
N ILE A 186 -9.86 -17.51 9.21
CA ILE A 186 -10.53 -16.71 10.22
C ILE A 186 -11.90 -16.37 9.65
N SER A 187 -12.95 -16.95 10.22
CA SER A 187 -14.32 -16.62 9.87
C SER A 187 -14.61 -15.17 10.28
N THR A 188 -14.71 -14.29 9.29
CA THR A 188 -15.17 -12.91 9.49
C THR A 188 -16.61 -12.79 9.02
N THR A 189 -17.40 -11.88 9.60
CA THR A 189 -18.81 -11.76 9.17
C THR A 189 -18.93 -11.00 7.85
N ARG A 190 -18.03 -10.03 7.57
CA ARG A 190 -17.84 -9.35 6.27
C ARG A 190 -16.44 -8.70 6.16
N LEU A 191 -15.47 -9.39 5.57
CA LEU A 191 -14.11 -8.84 5.38
C LEU A 191 -14.08 -7.66 4.39
N ASP A 192 -13.39 -6.60 4.80
CA ASP A 192 -13.13 -5.42 3.97
C ASP A 192 -11.68 -5.38 3.45
N LYS A 193 -10.78 -4.92 4.31
CA LYS A 193 -9.34 -4.80 4.13
C LYS A 193 -8.65 -5.33 5.40
N PHE A 194 -7.36 -5.56 5.33
CA PHE A 194 -6.56 -6.01 6.46
C PHE A 194 -5.10 -5.59 6.30
N ASP A 195 -4.36 -5.63 7.40
CA ASP A 195 -2.91 -5.52 7.38
C ASP A 195 -2.32 -6.57 8.31
N ILE A 196 -1.07 -6.95 8.07
CA ILE A 196 -0.40 -8.01 8.84
C ILE A 196 1.02 -7.58 9.26
N ALA A 197 1.49 -8.18 10.35
CA ALA A 197 2.88 -8.14 10.77
C ALA A 197 3.29 -9.53 11.29
N SER A 198 4.58 -9.88 11.19
CA SER A 198 5.16 -11.09 11.77
C SER A 198 6.28 -10.75 12.74
N ASP A 199 6.43 -11.57 13.79
CA ASP A 199 7.57 -11.49 14.70
C ASP A 199 8.65 -12.55 14.37
N ASP A 200 9.81 -12.43 15.01
CA ASP A 200 10.95 -13.34 14.85
C ASP A 200 10.67 -14.77 15.35
N SER A 201 9.59 -14.96 16.12
CA SER A 201 9.13 -16.27 16.57
C SER A 201 8.16 -16.93 15.59
N GLY A 202 7.80 -16.24 14.50
CA GLY A 202 6.86 -16.72 13.48
C GLY A 202 5.39 -16.52 13.84
N ASN A 203 5.07 -15.76 14.89
CA ASN A 203 3.69 -15.35 15.15
C ASN A 203 3.27 -14.28 14.15
N ILE A 204 1.98 -14.26 13.86
CA ILE A 204 1.36 -13.34 12.92
C ILE A 204 0.29 -12.54 13.65
N PHE A 205 0.32 -11.24 13.43
CA PHE A 205 -0.70 -10.34 13.91
C PHE A 205 -1.43 -9.77 12.72
N ILE A 206 -2.76 -9.78 12.80
CA ILE A 206 -3.61 -9.35 11.71
C ILE A 206 -4.67 -8.38 12.23
N ILE A 207 -4.80 -7.25 11.55
CA ILE A 207 -5.83 -6.24 11.81
C ILE A 207 -6.80 -6.17 10.64
N TRP A 208 -8.10 -6.19 10.90
CA TRP A 208 -9.13 -6.07 9.86
C TRP A 208 -10.33 -5.26 10.32
N LYS A 209 -11.22 -4.96 9.38
CA LYS A 209 -12.52 -4.33 9.65
C LYS A 209 -13.62 -5.31 9.29
N ASP A 210 -14.55 -5.52 10.21
CA ASP A 210 -15.76 -6.31 9.99
C ASP A 210 -16.89 -5.39 9.50
N ASN A 211 -17.18 -5.41 8.19
CA ASN A 211 -18.08 -4.47 7.52
C ASN A 211 -19.53 -4.96 7.53
N ARG A 212 -20.22 -4.91 8.67
CA ARG A 212 -21.66 -5.25 8.74
C ARG A 212 -22.56 -4.24 8.00
N SER A 213 -22.19 -2.97 8.00
CA SER A 213 -22.72 -1.89 7.12
C SER A 213 -21.54 -0.99 6.68
N TYR A 214 -21.61 -0.41 5.47
CA TYR A 214 -20.45 0.26 4.81
C TYR A 214 -19.89 1.46 5.61
N SER A 215 -20.70 2.08 6.46
CA SER A 215 -20.32 3.24 7.28
C SER A 215 -19.93 2.91 8.72
N GLU A 216 -20.11 1.66 9.20
CA GLU A 216 -20.12 1.36 10.65
C GLU A 216 -19.39 0.07 11.07
N GLY A 217 -18.40 -0.39 10.31
CA GLY A 217 -17.66 -1.61 10.69
C GLY A 217 -16.68 -1.39 11.85
N ASN A 218 -16.53 -2.39 12.73
CA ASN A 218 -15.58 -2.37 13.84
C ASN A 218 -14.20 -2.88 13.41
N ILE A 219 -13.15 -2.38 14.07
CA ILE A 219 -11.77 -2.83 13.84
C ILE A 219 -11.44 -3.95 14.82
N PHE A 220 -10.90 -5.04 14.29
CA PHE A 220 -10.52 -6.22 15.05
C PHE A 220 -9.05 -6.55 14.81
N ILE A 221 -8.44 -7.21 15.80
CA ILE A 221 -7.08 -7.70 15.74
C ILE A 221 -7.02 -9.16 16.23
N GLN A 222 -6.13 -9.97 15.67
CA GLN A 222 -5.91 -11.37 16.05
C GLN A 222 -4.43 -11.71 16.02
N LYS A 223 -4.02 -12.64 16.89
CA LYS A 223 -2.72 -13.30 16.85
C LYS A 223 -2.89 -14.74 16.38
N ILE A 224 -2.08 -15.15 15.41
CA ILE A 224 -1.92 -16.52 14.95
C ILE A 224 -0.52 -16.96 15.35
N ASP A 225 -0.38 -18.09 16.03
CA ASP A 225 0.92 -18.61 16.44
C ASP A 225 1.71 -19.19 15.24
N ALA A 226 2.98 -19.52 15.47
CA ALA A 226 3.86 -20.11 14.44
C ALA A 226 3.36 -21.44 13.85
N LYS A 227 2.37 -22.10 14.48
CA LYS A 227 1.75 -23.34 14.02
C LYS A 227 0.43 -23.09 13.27
N GLY A 228 0.06 -21.83 13.05
CA GLY A 228 -1.20 -21.45 12.38
C GLY A 228 -2.41 -21.46 13.31
N GLN A 229 -2.24 -21.54 14.64
CA GLN A 229 -3.36 -21.59 15.58
C GLN A 229 -3.75 -20.19 16.05
N VAL A 230 -5.05 -19.95 16.15
CA VAL A 230 -5.60 -18.72 16.75
C VAL A 230 -5.19 -18.66 18.22
N ALA A 231 -4.46 -17.61 18.59
CA ALA A 231 -3.82 -17.47 19.90
C ALA A 231 -4.54 -16.50 20.86
N TRP A 232 -5.28 -15.51 20.34
CA TRP A 232 -6.18 -14.68 21.17
C TRP A 232 -7.63 -15.17 21.05
N LEU A 233 -8.58 -14.37 21.56
CA LEU A 233 -10.01 -14.71 21.56
C LEU A 233 -10.50 -15.06 20.15
N THR A 234 -11.29 -16.14 20.05
CA THR A 234 -11.96 -16.54 18.81
C THR A 234 -12.79 -15.39 18.25
N GLY A 235 -12.58 -15.05 16.98
CA GLY A 235 -13.24 -13.90 16.33
C GLY A 235 -12.49 -12.56 16.45
N GLY A 236 -11.37 -12.52 17.18
CA GLY A 236 -10.52 -11.34 17.32
C GLY A 236 -10.89 -10.45 18.50
N LEU A 237 -9.93 -9.64 18.91
CA LEU A 237 -10.12 -8.56 19.89
C LEU A 237 -10.63 -7.32 19.16
N GLN A 238 -11.71 -6.70 19.65
CA GLN A 238 -12.22 -5.46 19.07
C GLN A 238 -11.42 -4.26 19.59
N LEU A 239 -10.92 -3.40 18.70
CA LEU A 239 -10.19 -2.17 19.03
C LEU A 239 -11.11 -0.94 19.12
N THR A 240 -12.14 -0.87 18.28
CA THR A 240 -13.11 0.23 18.33
C THR A 240 -14.06 0.08 19.50
N ASN A 241 -14.52 1.19 20.08
CA ASN A 241 -15.56 1.12 21.09
C ASN A 241 -16.94 0.83 20.45
N THR A 242 -17.86 0.22 21.20
CA THR A 242 -19.18 -0.18 20.67
C THR A 242 -20.10 1.00 20.30
N ARG A 243 -19.77 2.21 20.75
CA ARG A 243 -20.55 3.43 20.47
C ARG A 243 -20.12 4.09 19.18
N ASN A 244 -18.87 3.95 18.77
CA ASN A 244 -18.25 4.67 17.67
C ASN A 244 -17.58 3.67 16.71
N PRO A 245 -18.25 3.33 15.60
CA PRO A 245 -17.68 2.37 14.68
C PRO A 245 -16.45 2.93 13.96
N GLY A 246 -15.64 2.04 13.38
CA GLY A 246 -14.53 2.41 12.51
C GLY A 246 -15.05 3.15 11.27
N TYR A 247 -14.65 4.42 11.13
CA TYR A 247 -14.98 5.22 9.96
C TYR A 247 -14.06 4.87 8.81
N VAL A 248 -14.60 4.86 7.59
CA VAL A 248 -13.81 4.66 6.37
C VAL A 248 -14.00 5.82 5.43
N ARG A 249 -12.92 6.57 5.21
CA ARG A 249 -12.63 7.25 3.95
C ARG A 249 -11.30 6.67 3.45
N GLY A 250 -11.36 5.60 2.66
CA GLY A 250 -10.18 5.04 1.99
C GLY A 250 -9.58 3.77 2.60
N ASP A 251 -8.65 3.18 1.84
CA ASP A 251 -8.07 1.84 2.05
C ASP A 251 -7.02 1.77 3.18
N PHE A 252 -6.58 2.90 3.73
CA PHE A 252 -5.38 2.99 4.59
C PHE A 252 -5.65 3.34 6.05
N ASN A 253 -6.88 3.17 6.54
CA ASN A 253 -7.31 3.65 7.86
C ASN A 253 -6.92 2.76 9.06
N ARG A 254 -6.08 1.75 8.86
CA ARG A 254 -5.61 0.84 9.91
C ARG A 254 -4.22 0.30 9.60
N LYS A 255 -3.37 0.20 10.61
CA LYS A 255 -2.00 -0.35 10.49
C LYS A 255 -1.60 -1.12 11.72
N ILE A 256 -0.71 -2.08 11.51
CA ILE A 256 -0.17 -2.94 12.57
C ILE A 256 1.33 -3.16 12.37
N ILE A 257 2.05 -3.23 13.49
CA ILE A 257 3.45 -3.67 13.57
C ILE A 257 3.60 -4.57 14.80
N VAL A 258 4.70 -5.33 14.85
CA VAL A 258 5.10 -6.05 16.05
C VAL A 258 5.75 -5.11 17.06
N ASP A 259 5.60 -5.42 18.35
CA ASP A 259 6.22 -4.66 19.45
C ASP A 259 7.64 -5.14 19.81
N GLY A 260 8.05 -6.31 19.30
CA GLY A 260 9.33 -6.94 19.64
C GLY A 260 9.29 -7.83 20.90
N GLU A 261 8.19 -7.81 21.65
CA GLU A 261 7.98 -8.63 22.86
C GLU A 261 6.92 -9.72 22.65
N GLY A 262 6.49 -9.93 21.41
CA GLY A 262 5.50 -10.94 21.03
C GLY A 262 4.05 -10.47 21.13
N GLY A 263 3.84 -9.17 21.31
CA GLY A 263 2.58 -8.48 21.10
C GLY A 263 2.58 -7.67 19.79
N ALA A 264 1.65 -6.73 19.70
CA ALA A 264 1.50 -5.88 18.53
C ALA A 264 1.01 -4.49 18.88
N LEU A 265 1.39 -3.54 18.03
CA LEU A 265 0.89 -2.19 18.08
C LEU A 265 0.01 -1.91 16.87
N ALA A 266 -1.17 -1.36 17.13
CA ALA A 266 -2.16 -1.05 16.11
C ALA A 266 -2.52 0.43 16.10
N THR A 267 -2.81 0.97 14.92
CA THR A 267 -3.48 2.27 14.75
C THR A 267 -4.75 2.11 13.93
N TRP A 268 -5.76 2.92 14.22
CA TRP A 268 -7.00 2.95 13.46
C TRP A 268 -7.69 4.31 13.54
N VAL A 269 -8.51 4.59 12.52
CA VAL A 269 -9.43 5.73 12.51
C VAL A 269 -10.81 5.30 13.01
N GLN A 270 -11.36 6.06 13.96
CA GLN A 270 -12.67 5.83 14.55
C GLN A 270 -13.61 7.00 14.26
N GLY A 271 -14.88 6.72 13.92
CA GLY A 271 -15.86 7.76 13.65
C GLY A 271 -16.32 8.49 14.92
N VAL A 272 -16.54 9.79 14.83
CA VAL A 272 -17.15 10.60 15.90
C VAL A 272 -18.62 10.78 15.59
N LEU A 273 -19.50 10.30 16.49
CA LEU A 273 -20.95 10.47 16.33
C LEU A 273 -21.43 11.85 16.80
N SER A 274 -22.49 12.35 16.16
CA SER A 274 -23.29 13.47 16.65
C SER A 274 -23.87 13.18 18.04
N GLU A 275 -24.24 14.22 18.79
CA GLU A 275 -24.84 14.07 20.13
C GLU A 275 -26.07 13.13 20.13
N ASP A 276 -26.86 13.13 19.06
CA ASP A 276 -28.03 12.26 18.90
C ASP A 276 -27.69 10.82 18.44
N GLY A 277 -26.40 10.53 18.20
CA GLY A 277 -25.89 9.22 17.81
C GLY A 277 -26.23 8.79 16.38
N ARG A 278 -26.79 9.69 15.55
CA ARG A 278 -27.34 9.30 14.23
C ARG A 278 -26.40 9.53 13.06
N LYS A 279 -25.36 10.34 13.21
CA LYS A 279 -24.47 10.72 12.11
C LYS A 279 -23.02 10.72 12.55
N ILE A 280 -22.15 10.24 11.69
CA ILE A 280 -20.71 10.48 11.84
C ILE A 280 -20.43 11.91 11.41
N ILE A 281 -19.95 12.74 12.34
CA ILE A 281 -19.65 14.17 12.15
C ILE A 281 -18.16 14.46 12.08
N GLY A 282 -17.32 13.48 12.45
CA GLY A 282 -15.87 13.58 12.44
C GLY A 282 -15.23 12.20 12.50
N HIS A 283 -13.92 12.16 12.60
CA HIS A 283 -13.17 10.93 12.76
C HIS A 283 -11.85 11.24 13.46
N ASP A 284 -11.42 10.33 14.32
CA ASP A 284 -10.30 10.50 15.24
C ASP A 284 -9.32 9.34 15.07
N LEU A 285 -8.04 9.64 15.20
CA LEU A 285 -6.97 8.65 15.12
C LEU A 285 -6.59 8.13 16.52
N TYR A 286 -6.53 6.81 16.65
CA TYR A 286 -6.14 6.13 17.88
C TYR A 286 -4.99 5.14 17.64
N ALA A 287 -4.28 4.82 18.72
CA ALA A 287 -3.29 3.75 18.79
C ALA A 287 -3.46 2.89 20.04
N GLN A 288 -3.03 1.62 19.97
CA GLN A 288 -3.11 0.67 21.07
C GLN A 288 -1.95 -0.31 21.01
N LEU A 289 -1.34 -0.58 22.17
CA LEU A 289 -0.41 -1.67 22.38
C LEU A 289 -1.13 -2.88 22.98
N ILE A 290 -0.94 -4.04 22.37
CA ILE A 290 -1.57 -5.31 22.76
C ILE A 290 -0.46 -6.29 23.11
N SER A 291 -0.45 -6.76 24.35
CA SER A 291 0.53 -7.76 24.82
C SER A 291 0.44 -9.11 24.10
N SER A 292 1.44 -9.97 24.31
CA SER A 292 1.47 -11.34 23.79
C SER A 292 0.25 -12.18 24.16
N GLU A 293 -0.38 -11.91 25.31
CA GLU A 293 -1.57 -12.60 25.81
C GLU A 293 -2.90 -11.95 25.37
N GLY A 294 -2.85 -10.83 24.62
CA GLY A 294 -4.05 -10.16 24.12
C GLY A 294 -4.67 -9.16 25.09
N VAL A 295 -3.89 -8.67 26.06
CA VAL A 295 -4.30 -7.58 26.97
C VAL A 295 -3.99 -6.22 26.35
N MET A 296 -4.97 -5.30 26.36
CA MET A 296 -4.83 -3.90 25.94
C MET A 296 -4.03 -3.12 26.98
N LEU A 297 -2.86 -2.58 26.61
CA LEU A 297 -1.90 -1.97 27.55
C LEU A 297 -2.08 -0.46 27.72
N TRP A 298 -2.72 0.25 26.78
CA TRP A 298 -2.99 1.68 26.89
C TRP A 298 -4.46 1.98 27.24
N GLY A 299 -5.04 1.14 28.10
CA GLY A 299 -6.44 1.20 28.49
C GLY A 299 -7.40 0.66 27.42
N GLU A 300 -8.68 0.53 27.75
CA GLU A 300 -9.65 -0.17 26.88
C GLU A 300 -9.89 0.49 25.51
N ASN A 301 -9.69 1.81 25.40
CA ASN A 301 -9.94 2.56 24.17
C ASN A 301 -8.66 3.00 23.44
N GLY A 302 -7.48 2.66 23.97
CA GLY A 302 -6.20 3.13 23.46
C GLY A 302 -5.94 4.61 23.70
N VAL A 303 -4.87 5.11 23.07
CA VAL A 303 -4.43 6.51 23.11
C VAL A 303 -5.04 7.26 21.93
N PHE A 304 -5.67 8.41 22.21
CA PHE A 304 -6.10 9.38 21.22
C PHE A 304 -4.90 10.17 20.69
N LEU A 305 -4.77 10.29 19.36
CA LEU A 305 -3.65 10.98 18.71
C LEU A 305 -4.05 12.32 18.08
N ALA A 306 -5.13 12.35 17.30
CA ALA A 306 -5.53 13.55 16.56
C ALA A 306 -7.01 13.52 16.13
N GLU A 307 -7.61 14.71 16.07
CA GLU A 307 -8.94 14.94 15.49
C GLU A 307 -8.86 15.07 13.97
N MET A 308 -9.91 14.67 13.26
CA MET A 308 -10.06 14.80 11.79
C MET A 308 -8.89 14.21 10.98
N ALA A 309 -8.20 13.24 11.56
CA ALA A 309 -7.00 12.62 11.02
C ALA A 309 -7.31 11.37 10.19
N HIS A 310 -6.72 11.25 9.02
CA HIS A 310 -6.93 10.10 8.13
C HIS A 310 -5.62 9.51 7.58
N ASP A 311 -5.75 8.30 7.00
CA ASP A 311 -4.69 7.51 6.39
C ASP A 311 -3.45 7.32 7.27
N PRO A 312 -3.59 6.86 8.54
CA PRO A 312 -2.45 6.69 9.42
C PRO A 312 -1.42 5.74 8.87
N ARG A 313 -0.16 6.06 9.16
CA ARG A 313 0.97 5.15 9.01
C ARG A 313 1.67 4.99 10.35
N ILE A 314 2.15 3.78 10.62
CA ILE A 314 2.86 3.47 11.85
C ILE A 314 4.21 2.88 11.52
N ILE A 315 5.21 3.34 12.25
CA ILE A 315 6.57 2.83 12.21
C ILE A 315 7.01 2.59 13.64
N GLY A 316 7.39 1.35 13.96
CA GLY A 316 8.10 1.04 15.19
C GLY A 316 9.60 1.28 15.01
N ASP A 317 10.27 1.66 16.08
CA ASP A 317 11.73 1.60 16.15
C ASP A 317 12.21 0.48 17.07
N ALA A 318 13.51 0.20 17.01
CA ALA A 318 14.15 -0.86 17.79
C ALA A 318 14.20 -0.57 19.30
N PHE A 319 13.64 0.55 19.77
CA PHE A 319 13.64 1.00 21.16
C PHE A 319 12.23 1.05 21.76
N GLU A 320 11.30 0.25 21.24
CA GLU A 320 9.89 0.18 21.69
C GLU A 320 9.12 1.49 21.54
N ASN A 321 9.69 2.52 20.91
CA ASN A 321 8.97 3.74 20.59
C ASN A 321 8.33 3.59 19.22
N THR A 322 7.25 4.34 19.03
CA THR A 322 6.49 4.29 17.80
C THR A 322 6.29 5.67 17.25
N THR A 323 6.56 5.82 15.97
CA THR A 323 6.19 7.03 15.23
C THR A 323 4.93 6.77 14.42
N VAL A 324 3.92 7.61 14.64
CA VAL A 324 2.66 7.61 13.89
C VAL A 324 2.63 8.84 13.00
N PHE A 325 2.19 8.67 11.76
CA PHE A 325 1.97 9.72 10.78
C PHE A 325 0.50 9.76 10.40
N TRP A 326 -0.01 10.95 10.13
CA TRP A 326 -1.39 11.13 9.66
C TRP A 326 -1.50 12.37 8.79
N VAL A 327 -2.63 12.47 8.10
CA VAL A 327 -3.02 13.66 7.36
C VAL A 327 -4.17 14.33 8.05
N ASP A 328 -4.09 15.65 8.17
CA ASP A 328 -5.19 16.52 8.52
C ASP A 328 -5.29 17.65 7.49
N LEU A 329 -6.46 17.74 6.84
CA LEU A 329 -6.74 18.60 5.68
C LEU A 329 -5.75 18.44 4.53
N GLN A 330 -4.69 19.25 4.51
CA GLN A 330 -3.60 19.24 3.52
C GLN A 330 -2.24 19.03 4.16
N ASN A 331 -2.17 18.93 5.49
CA ASN A 331 -0.92 18.86 6.23
C ASN A 331 -0.64 17.43 6.63
N ILE A 332 0.63 17.05 6.54
CA ILE A 332 1.14 15.78 7.02
C ILE A 332 1.74 16.03 8.38
N TYR A 333 1.26 15.30 9.38
CA TYR A 333 1.71 15.39 10.76
C TYR A 333 2.33 14.08 11.22
N THR A 334 3.08 14.18 12.32
CA THR A 334 3.63 13.01 12.98
C THR A 334 3.78 13.22 14.48
N GLN A 335 3.69 12.12 15.23
CA GLN A 335 3.90 12.06 16.67
C GLN A 335 4.66 10.78 17.00
N ARG A 336 5.52 10.86 18.01
CA ARG A 336 6.24 9.71 18.55
C ARG A 336 5.71 9.38 19.94
N LEU A 337 5.51 8.10 20.20
CA LEU A 337 4.98 7.52 21.43
C LEU A 337 6.06 6.68 22.11
N ASP A 338 6.14 6.74 23.43
CA ASP A 338 6.91 5.79 24.22
C ASP A 338 6.13 4.46 24.41
N ALA A 339 6.77 3.46 25.01
CA ALA A 339 6.15 2.15 25.28
C ALA A 339 4.89 2.23 26.18
N ALA A 340 4.75 3.29 26.98
CA ALA A 340 3.57 3.55 27.81
C ALA A 340 2.48 4.36 27.09
N GLY A 341 2.71 4.75 25.83
CA GLY A 341 1.76 5.51 25.01
C GLY A 341 1.80 7.02 25.26
N ASN A 342 2.83 7.54 25.97
CA ASN A 342 2.99 8.97 26.17
C ASN A 342 3.65 9.63 24.96
N PHE A 343 3.29 10.89 24.70
CA PHE A 343 3.86 11.66 23.59
C PHE A 343 5.29 12.09 23.90
N ILE A 344 6.22 11.74 23.02
CA ILE A 344 7.63 12.14 23.11
C ILE A 344 7.84 13.52 22.48
N TRP A 345 7.23 13.80 21.32
CA TRP A 345 7.33 15.13 20.71
C TRP A 345 6.24 16.05 21.27
N PRO A 346 6.55 17.32 21.54
CA PRO A 346 5.62 18.24 22.18
C PRO A 346 4.42 18.58 21.29
N GLY A 347 3.27 18.83 21.92
CA GLY A 347 2.05 19.30 21.25
C GLY A 347 1.30 18.21 20.47
N SER A 348 0.46 18.65 19.53
CA SER A 348 -0.42 17.80 18.71
C SER A 348 0.28 17.24 17.46
N GLY A 349 1.58 16.96 17.56
CA GLY A 349 2.42 16.47 16.46
C GLY A 349 3.20 17.54 15.69
N ILE A 350 4.22 17.10 14.95
CA ILE A 350 5.10 17.92 14.12
C ILE A 350 4.53 17.98 12.69
N ASN A 351 4.38 19.18 12.13
CA ASN A 351 4.00 19.36 10.72
C ASN A 351 5.23 19.13 9.81
N ILE A 352 5.13 18.11 8.97
CA ILE A 352 6.18 17.70 8.04
C ILE A 352 6.15 18.48 6.75
N GLY A 353 4.95 18.76 6.25
CA GLY A 353 4.74 19.52 5.03
C GLY A 353 3.28 19.54 4.61
N GLN A 354 3.03 20.34 3.58
CA GLN A 354 1.73 20.47 2.96
C GLN A 354 1.68 19.64 1.66
N ALA A 355 0.75 18.71 1.60
CA ALA A 355 0.34 18.06 0.37
C ALA A 355 -0.43 19.05 -0.50
N GLY A 356 -0.07 19.12 -1.79
CA GLY A 356 -0.47 20.24 -2.64
C GLY A 356 -1.97 20.43 -2.85
N GLU A 357 -2.76 19.35 -2.81
CA GLU A 357 -4.19 19.38 -3.14
C GLU A 357 -5.00 18.51 -2.17
N PRO A 358 -6.11 19.04 -1.59
CA PRO A 358 -6.87 18.38 -0.51
C PRO A 358 -7.61 17.11 -0.93
N THR A 359 -7.67 16.82 -2.24
CA THR A 359 -8.44 15.69 -2.77
C THR A 359 -7.60 14.44 -3.00
N ASN A 360 -6.29 14.47 -2.74
CA ASN A 360 -5.42 13.35 -3.12
C ASN A 360 -4.07 13.31 -2.36
N ILE A 361 -4.14 13.15 -1.04
CA ILE A 361 -2.97 13.17 -0.18
C ILE A 361 -2.43 11.76 -0.06
N ILE A 362 -1.23 11.59 -0.58
CA ILE A 362 -0.60 10.32 -0.83
C ILE A 362 0.77 10.42 -0.22
N TYR A 363 0.98 9.65 0.85
CA TYR A 363 2.26 9.61 1.52
C TYR A 363 2.54 8.22 2.07
N TYR A 364 3.83 7.92 2.12
CA TYR A 364 4.36 6.74 2.78
C TYR A 364 5.49 7.15 3.68
N CYS A 365 5.75 6.29 4.65
CA CYS A 365 6.88 6.42 5.52
C CYS A 365 7.60 5.08 5.66
N ALA A 366 8.90 5.14 5.87
CA ALA A 366 9.72 4.00 6.27
C ALA A 366 10.54 4.35 7.51
N ALA A 367 10.83 3.35 8.34
CA ALA A 367 11.80 3.50 9.42
C ALA A 367 13.15 3.90 8.86
N ASP A 368 13.84 4.81 9.54
CA ASP A 368 15.22 5.18 9.22
C ASP A 368 16.19 4.13 9.79
N GLY A 369 16.10 2.88 9.32
CA GLY A 369 17.09 1.83 9.63
C GLY A 369 17.30 1.55 11.13
N GLY A 370 16.29 1.75 11.97
CA GLY A 370 16.32 1.37 13.39
C GLY A 370 16.84 2.43 14.38
N VAL A 371 17.22 3.64 13.96
CA VAL A 371 17.72 4.70 14.87
C VAL A 371 16.63 5.66 15.38
N GLY A 372 15.35 5.29 15.29
CA GLY A 372 14.23 6.11 15.74
C GLY A 372 13.86 7.28 14.82
N GLY A 373 14.51 7.41 13.66
CA GLY A 373 14.14 8.37 12.62
C GLY A 373 13.10 7.80 11.64
N ALA A 374 12.61 8.65 10.75
CA ALA A 374 11.67 8.27 9.70
C ALA A 374 11.94 9.00 8.39
N VAL A 375 11.61 8.37 7.27
CA VAL A 375 11.55 9.04 5.97
C VAL A 375 10.13 9.02 5.47
N ILE A 376 9.68 10.14 4.92
CA ILE A 376 8.33 10.32 4.38
C ILE A 376 8.44 10.86 2.96
N ALA A 377 7.61 10.38 2.06
CA ALA A 377 7.45 10.94 0.71
C ALA A 377 6.00 11.37 0.48
N TRP A 378 5.79 12.52 -0.17
CA TRP A 378 4.46 13.07 -0.43
C TRP A 378 4.37 13.81 -1.76
N ASN A 379 3.15 13.89 -2.30
CA ASN A 379 2.86 14.73 -3.46
C ASN A 379 2.82 16.21 -3.08
N TYR A 380 3.58 17.02 -3.81
CA TYR A 380 3.67 18.46 -3.63
C TYR A 380 3.30 19.18 -4.93
N ALA A 381 2.51 20.25 -4.82
CA ALA A 381 2.14 21.09 -5.96
C ALA A 381 2.64 22.52 -5.76
N GLU A 382 3.27 23.07 -6.78
CA GLU A 382 3.84 24.41 -6.77
C GLU A 382 3.66 25.06 -8.14
N ASN A 383 2.97 26.20 -8.20
CA ASN A 383 2.74 26.97 -9.42
C ASN A 383 2.16 26.13 -10.58
N GLY A 384 1.25 25.20 -10.29
CA GLY A 384 0.64 24.31 -11.27
C GLY A 384 1.48 23.07 -11.65
N ASN A 385 2.74 23.02 -11.22
CA ASN A 385 3.61 21.85 -11.36
C ASN A 385 3.44 20.90 -10.18
N LYS A 386 3.77 19.63 -10.39
CA LYS A 386 3.67 18.59 -9.38
C LYS A 386 4.97 17.82 -9.25
N PHE A 387 5.29 17.51 -8.01
CA PHE A 387 6.53 16.89 -7.60
C PHE A 387 6.22 15.81 -6.58
N LEU A 388 7.05 14.77 -6.58
CA LEU A 388 7.17 13.88 -5.44
C LEU A 388 8.28 14.46 -4.55
N CYS A 389 7.96 14.83 -3.32
CA CYS A 389 8.92 15.31 -2.33
C CYS A 389 9.17 14.24 -1.27
N ALA A 390 10.31 14.32 -0.59
CA ALA A 390 10.59 13.49 0.57
C ALA A 390 11.33 14.28 1.67
N GLN A 391 11.21 13.80 2.91
CA GLN A 391 11.81 14.39 4.12
C GLN A 391 12.31 13.26 5.01
N ARG A 392 13.47 13.48 5.63
CA ARG A 392 14.00 12.61 6.68
C ARG A 392 13.92 13.33 8.02
N LEU A 393 13.49 12.61 9.05
CA LEU A 393 13.41 13.04 10.42
C LEU A 393 14.36 12.21 11.27
N ASN A 394 15.02 12.84 12.23
CA ASN A 394 15.72 12.11 13.27
C ASN A 394 14.77 11.71 14.42
N ALA A 395 15.32 11.02 15.43
CA ALA A 395 14.61 10.59 16.64
C ALA A 395 13.91 11.73 17.40
N GLU A 396 14.46 12.95 17.35
CA GLU A 396 13.89 14.14 18.00
C GLU A 396 12.86 14.86 17.11
N GLY A 397 12.53 14.32 15.94
CA GLY A 397 11.56 14.91 15.01
C GLY A 397 12.10 16.09 14.19
N LYS A 398 13.42 16.29 14.19
CA LYS A 398 14.08 17.34 13.41
C LYS A 398 14.20 16.93 11.94
N LYS A 399 13.78 17.83 11.04
CA LYS A 399 13.96 17.72 9.58
C LYS A 399 15.45 17.75 9.19
N LEU A 400 15.88 16.77 8.40
CA LEU A 400 17.27 16.59 7.96
C LEU A 400 17.52 16.99 6.51
N TRP A 401 16.47 17.08 5.68
CA TRP A 401 16.56 17.47 4.26
C TRP A 401 16.03 18.89 4.02
N GLY A 402 16.40 19.81 4.91
CA GLY A 402 15.90 21.19 4.91
C GLY A 402 14.42 21.30 5.28
N GLU A 403 13.88 22.52 5.33
CA GLU A 403 12.49 22.75 5.79
C GLU A 403 11.42 22.16 4.86
N ASN A 404 11.70 22.15 3.56
CA ASN A 404 10.76 21.75 2.51
C ASN A 404 11.00 20.34 1.97
N GLY A 405 12.02 19.64 2.47
CA GLY A 405 12.44 18.34 1.92
C GLY A 405 13.15 18.46 0.57
N VAL A 406 13.33 17.31 -0.08
CA VAL A 406 13.96 17.16 -1.40
C VAL A 406 12.94 16.70 -2.43
N LYS A 407 13.04 17.20 -3.66
CA LYS A 407 12.28 16.68 -4.81
C LYS A 407 12.92 15.35 -5.23
N VAL A 408 12.16 14.26 -5.19
CA VAL A 408 12.60 12.89 -5.48
C VAL A 408 12.88 12.70 -6.98
N SER A 409 12.12 13.39 -7.82
CA SER A 409 12.26 13.36 -9.27
C SER A 409 11.75 14.64 -9.91
N MET A 410 12.35 15.00 -11.04
CA MET A 410 11.85 16.05 -11.94
C MET A 410 10.75 15.54 -12.87
N VAL A 411 10.55 14.23 -12.98
CA VAL A 411 9.41 13.64 -13.70
C VAL A 411 8.15 13.80 -12.85
N PRO A 412 7.11 14.52 -13.35
CA PRO A 412 5.91 14.76 -12.55
C PRO A 412 5.19 13.46 -12.17
N PRO A 413 4.85 13.26 -10.88
CA PRO A 413 4.11 12.08 -10.46
C PRO A 413 2.70 12.08 -11.07
N TYR A 414 2.18 10.88 -11.28
CA TYR A 414 0.77 10.72 -11.62
C TYR A 414 -0.09 10.84 -10.35
N TRP A 415 -1.05 11.75 -10.40
CA TRP A 415 -1.91 12.13 -9.28
C TRP A 415 -3.33 12.29 -9.85
N ALA A 416 -4.16 11.27 -9.68
CA ALA A 416 -5.58 11.29 -10.05
C ALA A 416 -6.37 10.65 -8.90
N SER A 417 -7.70 10.67 -8.91
CA SER A 417 -8.55 10.13 -7.84
C SER A 417 -8.29 8.65 -7.45
N TYR A 418 -7.40 7.97 -8.17
CA TYR A 418 -6.95 6.60 -7.97
C TYR A 418 -5.41 6.50 -8.04
N SER A 419 -4.64 7.52 -7.68
CA SER A 419 -3.18 7.37 -7.63
C SER A 419 -2.80 6.49 -6.44
N THR A 420 -1.97 5.49 -6.69
CA THR A 420 -1.31 4.74 -5.63
C THR A 420 -0.19 5.59 -5.02
N PRO A 421 0.13 5.42 -3.72
CA PRO A 421 1.15 6.26 -3.09
C PRO A 421 2.59 5.68 -3.22
N ALA A 422 3.63 6.52 -3.25
CA ALA A 422 5.01 6.09 -3.52
C ALA A 422 5.56 5.11 -2.46
N GLN A 423 6.20 3.97 -2.78
CA GLN A 423 6.81 3.13 -1.72
C GLN A 423 8.18 3.66 -1.32
N ILE A 424 8.57 3.40 -0.07
CA ILE A 424 9.88 3.76 0.48
C ILE A 424 10.47 2.53 1.16
N SER A 425 11.73 2.23 0.88
CA SER A 425 12.49 1.24 1.64
C SER A 425 13.90 1.76 1.95
N PRO A 426 14.47 1.46 3.14
CA PRO A 426 15.87 1.77 3.42
C PRO A 426 16.78 1.05 2.43
N ASP A 427 17.91 1.65 2.05
CA ASP A 427 18.86 1.04 1.11
C ASP A 427 19.96 0.19 1.77
N GLY A 428 19.81 -0.08 3.08
CA GLY A 428 20.79 -0.78 3.92
C GLY A 428 22.07 0.00 4.24
N ASN A 429 22.26 1.19 3.65
CA ASN A 429 23.48 2.01 3.74
C ASN A 429 23.19 3.44 4.23
N GLY A 430 22.05 3.65 4.89
CA GLY A 430 21.62 4.93 5.45
C GLY A 430 20.95 5.87 4.44
N GLY A 431 20.72 5.42 3.20
CA GLY A 431 19.86 6.04 2.21
C GLY A 431 18.55 5.26 2.02
N PHE A 432 17.83 5.58 0.94
CA PHE A 432 16.47 5.10 0.70
C PHE A 432 16.21 4.88 -0.79
N PHE A 433 15.46 3.83 -1.11
CA PHE A 433 14.80 3.64 -2.39
C PHE A 433 13.38 4.18 -2.31
N ILE A 434 12.97 4.95 -3.32
CA ILE A 434 11.61 5.47 -3.45
C ILE A 434 11.07 5.10 -4.82
N THR A 435 9.90 4.46 -4.87
CA THR A 435 9.22 4.07 -6.12
C THR A 435 7.92 4.82 -6.33
N TRP A 436 7.57 5.15 -7.58
CA TRP A 436 6.32 5.82 -7.90
C TRP A 436 5.88 5.57 -9.34
N ALA A 437 4.64 5.95 -9.66
CA ALA A 437 4.16 6.06 -11.03
C ALA A 437 4.19 7.52 -11.51
N ALA A 438 4.71 7.77 -12.71
CA ALA A 438 4.82 9.11 -13.31
C ALA A 438 4.56 9.11 -14.83
N GLY A 439 4.15 10.24 -15.40
CA GLY A 439 3.87 10.37 -16.84
C GLY A 439 2.72 11.34 -17.19
N ALA A 440 2.60 11.68 -18.49
CA ALA A 440 1.66 12.68 -18.97
C ALA A 440 0.19 12.33 -18.70
N HIS A 441 -0.63 13.38 -18.50
CA HIS A 441 -2.08 13.42 -18.19
C HIS A 441 -3.03 12.62 -19.11
N LEU A 442 -2.52 11.87 -20.09
CA LEU A 442 -3.31 10.99 -20.92
C LEU A 442 -3.39 9.62 -20.24
N LYS A 443 -4.59 9.31 -19.73
CA LYS A 443 -4.99 7.99 -19.23
C LYS A 443 -4.30 6.89 -20.07
N GLY A 444 -3.43 6.09 -19.44
CA GLY A 444 -2.76 4.96 -20.09
C GLY A 444 -1.26 5.07 -20.37
N LYS A 445 -0.58 6.16 -20.00
CA LYS A 445 0.87 6.35 -20.23
C LYS A 445 1.71 6.52 -18.96
N THR A 446 1.24 5.99 -17.83
CA THR A 446 2.02 6.03 -16.60
C THR A 446 3.15 5.01 -16.68
N SER A 447 4.36 5.46 -16.34
CA SER A 447 5.56 4.66 -16.23
C SER A 447 5.92 4.48 -14.76
N SER A 448 6.50 3.33 -14.47
CA SER A 448 6.99 2.95 -13.15
C SER A 448 8.40 3.48 -12.99
N TYR A 449 8.69 4.15 -11.88
CA TYR A 449 9.99 4.73 -11.59
C TYR A 449 10.50 4.34 -10.22
N ILE A 450 11.82 4.43 -10.07
CA ILE A 450 12.51 4.30 -8.80
C ILE A 450 13.68 5.31 -8.72
N GLN A 451 13.95 5.81 -7.53
CA GLN A 451 15.07 6.68 -7.22
C GLN A 451 15.79 6.16 -5.98
N ARG A 452 17.11 6.30 -5.94
CA ARG A 452 17.89 6.12 -4.71
C ARG A 452 18.30 7.49 -4.18
N ILE A 453 17.99 7.78 -2.92
CA ILE A 453 18.35 9.02 -2.23
C ILE A 453 19.30 8.67 -1.09
N SER A 454 20.43 9.38 -1.00
CA SER A 454 21.38 9.22 0.10
C SER A 454 20.81 9.71 1.43
N GLY A 455 21.47 9.34 2.53
CA GLY A 455 21.08 9.80 3.86
C GLY A 455 21.06 11.33 4.05
N ASP A 456 21.87 12.06 3.29
CA ASP A 456 21.94 13.53 3.27
C ASP A 456 21.03 14.18 2.20
N GLY A 457 20.21 13.39 1.49
CA GLY A 457 19.17 13.90 0.59
C GLY A 457 19.61 14.12 -0.86
N LYS A 458 20.73 13.53 -1.30
CA LYS A 458 21.20 13.62 -2.69
C LYS A 458 20.58 12.51 -3.55
N LEU A 459 20.15 12.87 -4.75
CA LEU A 459 19.67 11.91 -5.76
C LEU A 459 20.87 11.14 -6.35
N LEU A 460 20.80 9.80 -6.35
CA LEU A 460 21.91 8.94 -6.78
C LEU A 460 21.72 8.36 -8.18
N TRP A 461 20.50 8.38 -8.74
CA TRP A 461 20.21 7.88 -10.10
C TRP A 461 19.73 8.98 -11.05
N GLY A 462 20.38 10.14 -10.97
CA GLY A 462 20.05 11.32 -11.78
C GLY A 462 18.77 12.03 -11.30
N GLU A 463 18.43 13.14 -11.96
CA GLU A 463 17.30 13.99 -11.55
C GLU A 463 15.93 13.38 -11.82
N ASP A 464 15.84 12.44 -12.76
CA ASP A 464 14.59 11.78 -13.15
C ASP A 464 14.36 10.46 -12.40
N GLY A 465 15.43 9.81 -11.93
CA GLY A 465 15.41 8.42 -11.47
C GLY A 465 15.41 7.43 -12.65
N ILE A 466 15.20 6.15 -12.34
CA ILE A 466 15.22 5.05 -13.30
C ILE A 466 13.79 4.69 -13.66
N ARG A 467 13.49 4.64 -14.96
CA ARG A 467 12.24 4.09 -15.49
C ARG A 467 12.33 2.56 -15.55
N LEU A 468 11.39 1.88 -14.92
CA LEU A 468 11.35 0.42 -14.77
C LEU A 468 10.68 -0.30 -15.96
N ASN A 469 9.77 0.37 -16.65
CA ASN A 469 9.00 -0.21 -17.76
C ASN A 469 9.34 0.48 -19.11
N PRO A 470 10.51 0.20 -19.71
CA PRO A 470 10.99 0.86 -20.92
C PRO A 470 10.10 0.61 -22.15
#